data_AF-A0A8X8GHZ7-F1
#
_entry.id   AF-A0A8X8GHZ7-F1
#
_cell.length_a   1.000
_cell.length_b   1.000
_cell.length_c   1.000
_cell.angle_alpha   90.00
_cell.angle_beta   90.00
_cell.angle_gamma   90.00
#
_symmetry.space_group_name_H-M   'P 1'
#
loop_
_entity.id
_entity.type
_entity.pdbx_description
1 polymer ?
#
loop_
_entity_poly.entity_id
_entity_poly.type
_entity_poly.pdbx_seq_one_letter_code
_entity_poly.pdbx_strand_id
1 'polypeptide(L)'
;MNLIEWIEIPNLGDHRGSLVVFESNKNIPFDVKRLYYIFDAKPDVPRGFHAHKALNQIAFCIKGKCKMLMDNGVEKREVWINEPNKGLLIPPMVWHEMHDFSDDCIMLVLASDYYTENDYIREYTEFTKLVNRPYIHPLSDVKSKNIGQSTKVWQFSVVFPNAVIGENCNICAHTLIENDVRIGNNVTVKSGVYIWDGITLEDNVFIGPCVTFTNDKKPRSKQYPDKFPKTIIGKGASIGANATILPGITIGENALVGAGAVVTKDVPANAIVIGNPASIKGFISND
;
A
#
# COMPACT_ATOMS: atom_id res chain seq x y z
N MET A 1 -0.72 12.97 -1.16
CA MET A 1 -1.92 13.81 -1.29
C MET A 1 -2.48 14.02 0.10
N ASN A 2 -3.03 15.19 0.38
CA ASN A 2 -3.71 15.45 1.64
C ASN A 2 -5.10 14.80 1.58
N LEU A 3 -5.52 14.07 2.61
CA LEU A 3 -6.86 13.46 2.65
C LEU A 3 -7.97 14.52 2.68
N ILE A 4 -7.70 15.68 3.27
CA ILE A 4 -8.63 16.80 3.36
C ILE A 4 -8.17 17.90 2.41
N GLU A 5 -8.99 18.17 1.40
CA GLU A 5 -8.78 19.24 0.44
C GLU A 5 -10.05 20.10 0.34
N TRP A 6 -9.88 21.40 0.52
CA TRP A 6 -10.98 22.37 0.53
C TRP A 6 -11.02 23.15 -0.77
N ILE A 7 -12.22 23.31 -1.31
CA ILE A 7 -12.51 24.20 -2.43
C ILE A 7 -13.26 25.41 -1.89
N GLU A 8 -12.57 26.53 -1.80
CA GLU A 8 -13.16 27.80 -1.34
C GLU A 8 -13.67 28.59 -2.55
N ILE A 9 -14.96 28.94 -2.51
CA ILE A 9 -15.64 29.72 -3.53
C ILE A 9 -15.80 31.16 -3.00
N PRO A 10 -15.48 32.19 -3.80
CA PRO A 10 -15.70 33.57 -3.40
C PRO A 10 -17.17 33.84 -3.07
N ASN A 11 -17.42 34.49 -1.93
CA ASN A 11 -18.72 35.08 -1.65
C ASN A 11 -18.79 36.45 -2.33
N LEU A 12 -19.61 36.55 -3.37
CA LEU A 12 -19.86 37.76 -4.16
C LEU A 12 -20.98 38.63 -3.58
N GLY A 13 -21.25 38.45 -2.28
CA GLY A 13 -22.30 39.16 -1.56
C GLY A 13 -22.04 40.64 -1.38
N ASP A 14 -23.13 41.36 -1.11
CA ASP A 14 -23.11 42.77 -0.72
C ASP A 14 -24.14 43.02 0.41
N HIS A 15 -24.51 44.28 0.63
CA HIS A 15 -25.50 44.66 1.65
C HIS A 15 -26.88 43.99 1.49
N ARG A 16 -27.17 43.37 0.33
CA ARG A 16 -28.42 42.65 0.04
C ARG A 16 -28.36 41.17 0.44
N GLY A 17 -27.18 40.63 0.72
CA GLY A 17 -26.97 39.23 1.09
C GLY A 17 -25.75 38.60 0.42
N SER A 18 -25.56 37.30 0.68
CA SER A 18 -24.46 36.50 0.15
C SER A 18 -24.81 35.84 -1.19
N LEU A 19 -23.83 35.71 -2.09
CA LEU A 19 -23.97 35.02 -3.37
C LEU A 19 -22.75 34.16 -3.63
N VAL A 20 -22.97 32.87 -3.88
CA VAL A 20 -21.94 31.90 -4.28
C VAL A 20 -22.33 31.33 -5.64
N VAL A 21 -21.39 31.29 -6.58
CA VAL A 21 -21.63 30.81 -7.94
C VAL A 21 -20.67 29.67 -8.24
N PHE A 22 -21.19 28.52 -8.67
CA PHE A 22 -20.38 27.38 -9.10
C PHE A 22 -20.27 27.37 -10.63
N GLU A 23 -19.04 27.43 -11.13
CA GLU A 23 -18.74 27.38 -12.56
C GLU A 23 -17.74 26.24 -12.82
N SER A 24 -18.18 25.24 -13.60
CA SER A 24 -17.35 24.12 -14.07
C SER A 24 -16.05 24.63 -14.69
N ASN A 25 -14.94 23.99 -14.36
CA ASN A 25 -13.59 24.29 -14.87
C ASN A 25 -13.10 25.72 -14.59
N LYS A 26 -13.75 26.46 -13.69
CA LYS A 26 -13.26 27.75 -13.17
C LYS A 26 -12.99 27.66 -11.68
N ASN A 27 -14.05 27.59 -10.88
CA ASN A 27 -13.97 27.46 -9.43
C ASN A 27 -14.36 26.05 -8.95
N ILE A 28 -14.90 25.23 -9.84
CA ILE A 28 -15.04 23.78 -9.67
C ILE A 28 -13.99 23.08 -10.56
N PRO A 29 -13.17 22.17 -10.03
CA PRO A 29 -12.04 21.55 -10.74
C PRO A 29 -12.45 20.47 -11.76
N PHE A 30 -13.75 20.32 -12.04
CA PHE A 30 -14.29 19.37 -13.00
C PHE A 30 -15.59 19.88 -13.63
N ASP A 31 -16.04 19.21 -14.70
CA ASP A 31 -17.35 19.44 -15.29
C ASP A 31 -18.46 18.86 -14.41
N VAL A 32 -19.35 19.72 -13.90
CA VAL A 32 -20.47 19.30 -13.05
C VAL A 32 -21.58 18.69 -13.92
N LYS A 33 -21.66 17.35 -13.93
CA LYS A 33 -22.73 16.64 -14.63
C LYS A 33 -23.95 16.35 -13.77
N ARG A 34 -23.77 16.36 -12.44
CA ARG A 34 -24.83 16.06 -11.48
C ARG A 34 -24.69 16.93 -10.23
N LEU A 35 -25.81 17.46 -9.79
CA LEU A 35 -25.99 18.18 -8.54
C LEU A 35 -27.14 17.54 -7.79
N TYR A 36 -26.97 17.33 -6.50
CA TYR A 36 -28.04 16.90 -5.61
C TYR A 36 -27.86 17.54 -4.26
N TYR A 37 -28.95 17.63 -3.49
CA TYR A 37 -28.91 18.14 -2.14
C TYR A 37 -29.58 17.17 -1.18
N ILE A 38 -29.20 17.30 0.08
CA ILE A 38 -29.66 16.51 1.20
C ILE A 38 -30.24 17.50 2.19
N PHE A 39 -31.45 17.24 2.66
CA PHE A 39 -32.15 18.03 3.66
C PHE A 39 -32.89 17.08 4.61
N ASP A 40 -33.31 17.58 5.77
CA ASP A 40 -33.99 16.82 6.82
C ASP A 40 -33.21 15.55 7.27
N ALA A 41 -31.87 15.65 7.27
CA ALA A 41 -31.01 14.61 7.83
C ALA A 41 -31.16 14.58 9.36
N LYS A 42 -31.37 13.39 9.92
CA LYS A 42 -31.53 13.23 11.38
C LYS A 42 -30.15 13.27 12.07
N PRO A 43 -29.99 13.98 13.20
CA PRO A 43 -28.69 14.11 13.89
C PRO A 43 -28.00 12.76 14.18
N ASP A 44 -28.77 11.76 14.61
CA ASP A 44 -28.27 10.44 15.02
C ASP A 44 -28.27 9.38 13.90
N VAL A 45 -28.59 9.77 12.66
CA VAL A 45 -28.63 8.84 11.52
C VAL A 45 -27.51 9.17 10.54
N PRO A 46 -26.35 8.48 10.64
CA PRO A 46 -25.27 8.68 9.71
C PRO A 46 -25.63 8.19 8.30
N ARG A 47 -24.92 8.71 7.31
CA ARG A 47 -25.08 8.34 5.90
C ARG A 47 -23.75 8.45 5.17
N GLY A 48 -23.72 8.11 3.89
CA GLY A 48 -22.52 8.29 3.07
C GLY A 48 -21.61 7.08 2.98
N PHE A 49 -21.81 6.01 3.76
CA PHE A 49 -21.07 4.72 3.77
C PHE A 49 -20.76 4.08 2.39
N HIS A 50 -19.87 4.69 1.63
CA HIS A 50 -19.38 4.22 0.34
C HIS A 50 -18.12 4.98 -0.07
N ALA A 51 -17.44 4.43 -1.05
CA ALA A 51 -16.46 5.12 -1.88
C ALA A 51 -16.88 5.05 -3.35
N HIS A 52 -16.16 5.78 -4.19
CA HIS A 52 -16.33 5.79 -5.64
C HIS A 52 -15.07 5.33 -6.35
N LYS A 53 -15.19 4.58 -7.46
CA LYS A 53 -14.03 4.10 -8.24
C LYS A 53 -13.41 5.22 -9.09
N ALA A 54 -14.24 6.12 -9.63
CA ALA A 54 -13.81 7.18 -10.56
C ALA A 54 -14.49 8.55 -10.32
N LEU A 55 -15.61 8.61 -9.59
CA LEU A 55 -16.31 9.87 -9.36
C LEU A 55 -15.52 10.82 -8.47
N ASN A 56 -15.36 12.07 -8.93
CA ASN A 56 -14.99 13.21 -8.10
C ASN A 56 -16.25 13.94 -7.64
N GLN A 57 -16.30 14.34 -6.37
CA GLN A 57 -17.40 15.10 -5.79
C GLN A 57 -16.87 16.26 -4.94
N ILE A 58 -17.70 17.27 -4.72
CA ILE A 58 -17.46 18.30 -3.71
C ILE A 58 -18.72 18.47 -2.87
N ALA A 59 -18.59 18.35 -1.55
CA ALA A 59 -19.69 18.51 -0.60
C ALA A 59 -19.61 19.87 0.10
N PHE A 60 -20.68 20.65 0.00
CA PHE A 60 -20.87 21.94 0.68
C PHE A 60 -21.99 21.82 1.70
N CYS A 61 -21.85 22.47 2.86
CA CYS A 61 -22.95 22.64 3.81
C CYS A 61 -23.53 24.04 3.63
N ILE A 62 -24.59 24.18 2.83
CA ILE A 62 -25.14 25.51 2.47
C ILE A 62 -26.02 26.10 3.59
N LYS A 63 -26.41 25.28 4.57
CA LYS A 63 -27.04 25.70 5.82
C LYS A 63 -26.74 24.67 6.91
N GLY A 64 -26.58 25.12 8.15
CA GLY A 64 -26.32 24.24 9.29
C GLY A 64 -24.88 23.74 9.34
N LYS A 65 -24.70 22.51 9.81
CA LYS A 65 -23.39 21.82 9.86
C LYS A 65 -23.55 20.30 9.88
N CYS A 66 -22.52 19.59 9.43
CA CYS A 66 -22.33 18.18 9.70
C CYS A 66 -20.84 17.86 9.86
N LYS A 67 -20.51 16.71 10.47
CA LYS A 67 -19.18 16.13 10.34
C LYS A 67 -19.12 15.20 9.14
N MET A 68 -17.94 15.13 8.55
CA MET A 68 -17.62 14.17 7.50
C MET A 68 -16.35 13.41 7.86
N LEU A 69 -16.46 12.09 7.98
CA LEU A 69 -15.33 11.17 8.03
C LEU A 69 -14.84 10.95 6.60
N MET A 70 -13.53 11.03 6.41
CA MET A 70 -12.82 10.71 5.17
C MET A 70 -11.80 9.61 5.48
N ASP A 71 -11.68 8.62 4.61
CA ASP A 71 -10.78 7.46 4.75
C ASP A 71 -10.23 7.06 3.38
N ASN A 72 -8.90 7.07 3.22
CA ASN A 72 -8.23 6.65 1.98
C ASN A 72 -7.60 5.25 2.07
N GLY A 73 -7.89 4.49 3.11
CA GLY A 73 -7.31 3.19 3.41
C GLY A 73 -5.99 3.23 4.19
N VAL A 74 -5.35 4.41 4.31
CA VAL A 74 -4.08 4.61 5.03
C VAL A 74 -4.28 5.48 6.27
N GLU A 75 -5.03 6.57 6.14
CA GLU A 75 -5.40 7.45 7.25
C GLU A 75 -6.91 7.76 7.22
N LYS A 76 -7.45 8.09 8.39
CA LYS A 76 -8.82 8.57 8.56
C LYS A 76 -8.83 9.93 9.21
N ARG A 77 -9.72 10.82 8.79
CA ARG A 77 -9.90 12.15 9.39
C ARG A 77 -11.36 12.54 9.40
N GLU A 78 -11.78 13.17 10.48
CA GLU A 78 -13.09 13.82 10.58
C GLU A 78 -12.93 15.33 10.46
N VAL A 79 -13.84 15.97 9.71
CA VAL A 79 -13.89 17.42 9.58
C VAL A 79 -15.31 17.94 9.70
N TRP A 80 -15.47 19.12 10.26
CA TRP A 80 -16.73 19.85 10.22
C TRP A 80 -16.88 20.54 8.87
N ILE A 81 -18.06 20.43 8.26
CA ILE A 81 -18.48 21.23 7.10
C ILE A 81 -19.62 22.12 7.58
N ASN A 82 -19.37 23.43 7.69
CA ASN A 82 -20.27 24.41 8.31
C ASN A 82 -20.22 25.80 7.64
N GLU A 83 -19.54 25.92 6.49
CA GLU A 83 -19.41 27.17 5.74
C GLU A 83 -20.00 26.98 4.33
N PRO A 84 -20.95 27.83 3.90
CA PRO A 84 -21.70 27.61 2.65
C PRO A 84 -20.87 27.81 1.37
N ASN A 85 -19.73 28.48 1.47
CA ASN A 85 -18.82 28.75 0.36
C ASN A 85 -17.53 27.92 0.42
N LYS A 86 -17.45 26.94 1.32
CA LYS A 86 -16.27 26.08 1.48
C LYS A 86 -16.69 24.62 1.34
N GLY A 87 -16.27 24.00 0.25
CA GLY A 87 -16.62 22.63 -0.10
C GLY A 87 -15.48 21.66 0.20
N LEU A 88 -15.80 20.49 0.72
CA LEU A 88 -14.85 19.39 0.88
C LEU A 88 -14.76 18.60 -0.42
N LEU A 89 -13.57 18.52 -1.04
CA LEU A 89 -13.31 17.66 -2.18
C LEU A 89 -13.28 16.20 -1.72
N ILE A 90 -14.04 15.36 -2.43
CA ILE A 90 -14.11 13.91 -2.23
C ILE A 90 -13.62 13.27 -3.53
N PRO A 91 -12.32 12.92 -3.62
CA PRO A 91 -11.78 12.28 -4.81
C PRO A 91 -12.17 10.80 -4.88
N PRO A 92 -11.90 10.13 -6.02
CA PRO A 92 -12.08 8.69 -6.14
C PRO A 92 -11.25 7.93 -5.10
N MET A 93 -11.71 6.73 -4.77
CA MET A 93 -11.06 5.83 -3.81
C MET A 93 -10.91 6.43 -2.40
N VAL A 94 -11.85 7.31 -2.02
CA VAL A 94 -12.02 7.79 -0.64
C VAL A 94 -13.38 7.35 -0.11
N TRP A 95 -13.35 6.55 0.94
CA TRP A 95 -14.53 6.22 1.72
C TRP A 95 -14.92 7.42 2.56
N HIS A 96 -16.22 7.72 2.61
CA HIS A 96 -16.70 8.86 3.36
C HIS A 96 -17.98 8.55 4.13
N GLU A 97 -18.19 9.25 5.22
CA GLU A 97 -19.41 9.15 6.04
C GLU A 97 -19.78 10.53 6.53
N MET A 98 -21.07 10.83 6.64
CA MET A 98 -21.60 12.08 7.15
C MET A 98 -22.48 11.81 8.36
N HIS A 99 -22.27 12.55 9.44
CA HIS A 99 -22.95 12.38 10.73
C HIS A 99 -22.97 13.71 11.51
N ASP A 100 -23.55 13.70 12.72
CA ASP A 100 -23.66 14.87 13.59
C ASP A 100 -24.31 16.08 12.89
N PHE A 101 -25.39 15.84 12.14
CA PHE A 101 -26.13 16.87 11.42
C PHE A 101 -26.83 17.83 12.40
N SER A 102 -26.79 19.14 12.13
CA SER A 102 -27.74 20.07 12.76
C SER A 102 -29.14 19.91 12.14
N ASP A 103 -30.18 20.26 12.91
CA ASP A 103 -31.59 20.14 12.48
C ASP A 103 -31.91 20.94 11.20
N ASP A 104 -31.14 22.01 10.94
CA ASP A 104 -31.28 22.87 9.77
C ASP A 104 -30.28 22.56 8.65
N CYS A 105 -29.59 21.41 8.74
CA CYS A 105 -28.52 21.06 7.81
C CYS A 105 -29.03 20.81 6.39
N ILE A 106 -28.44 21.52 5.43
CA ILE A 106 -28.63 21.29 4.00
C ILE A 106 -27.26 21.08 3.36
N MET A 107 -27.00 19.87 2.86
CA MET A 107 -25.78 19.56 2.11
C MET A 107 -26.06 19.63 0.62
N LEU A 108 -25.17 20.29 -0.11
CA LEU A 108 -25.14 20.34 -1.56
C LEU A 108 -23.93 19.55 -2.05
N VAL A 109 -24.12 18.65 -3.01
CA VAL A 109 -23.02 17.89 -3.61
C VAL A 109 -22.98 18.11 -5.11
N LEU A 110 -21.82 18.52 -5.60
CA LEU A 110 -21.49 18.60 -7.02
C LEU A 110 -20.72 17.34 -7.40
N ALA A 111 -21.02 16.73 -8.54
CA ALA A 111 -20.41 15.49 -8.98
C ALA A 111 -20.00 15.57 -10.46
N SER A 112 -18.81 15.03 -10.73
CA SER A 112 -18.18 14.99 -12.06
C SER A 112 -18.85 14.04 -13.07
N ASP A 113 -19.77 13.18 -12.60
CA ASP A 113 -20.49 12.25 -13.47
C ASP A 113 -21.93 11.94 -13.01
N TYR A 114 -22.70 11.38 -13.94
CA TYR A 114 -24.04 10.87 -13.69
C TYR A 114 -24.03 9.68 -12.70
N TYR A 115 -25.19 9.37 -12.14
CA TYR A 115 -25.32 8.21 -11.26
C TYR A 115 -25.10 6.91 -12.04
N THR A 116 -24.25 6.04 -11.50
CA THR A 116 -24.09 4.66 -11.95
C THR A 116 -23.71 3.79 -10.74
N GLU A 117 -24.45 2.71 -10.50
CA GLU A 117 -24.18 1.83 -9.35
C GLU A 117 -22.82 1.12 -9.49
N ASN A 118 -22.33 0.90 -10.71
CA ASN A 118 -21.05 0.23 -10.95
C ASN A 118 -19.84 0.99 -10.39
N ASP A 119 -19.97 2.30 -10.18
CA ASP A 119 -18.92 3.14 -9.61
C ASP A 119 -18.89 3.10 -8.08
N TYR A 120 -19.96 2.65 -7.42
CA TYR A 120 -20.03 2.57 -5.97
C TYR A 120 -19.24 1.38 -5.43
N ILE A 121 -18.63 1.62 -4.27
CA ILE A 121 -18.07 0.59 -3.39
C ILE A 121 -18.85 0.66 -2.09
N ARG A 122 -19.78 -0.30 -1.89
CA ARG A 122 -20.76 -0.28 -0.77
C ARG A 122 -20.25 -0.98 0.48
N GLU A 123 -19.34 -1.93 0.32
CA GLU A 123 -18.81 -2.73 1.42
C GLU A 123 -17.44 -2.20 1.83
N TYR A 124 -17.28 -1.88 3.12
CA TYR A 124 -16.00 -1.37 3.64
C TYR A 124 -14.86 -2.39 3.45
N THR A 125 -15.18 -3.68 3.53
CA THR A 125 -14.22 -4.77 3.27
C THR A 125 -13.77 -4.84 1.81
N GLU A 126 -14.61 -4.42 0.86
CA GLU A 126 -14.24 -4.31 -0.55
C GLU A 126 -13.38 -3.06 -0.77
N PHE A 127 -13.77 -1.92 -0.19
CA PHE A 127 -13.01 -0.68 -0.24
C PHE A 127 -11.56 -0.89 0.22
N THR A 128 -11.38 -1.45 1.41
CA THR A 128 -10.06 -1.75 2.00
C THR A 128 -9.22 -2.68 1.12
N LYS A 129 -9.81 -3.70 0.50
CA LYS A 129 -9.10 -4.56 -0.47
C LYS A 129 -8.64 -3.80 -1.71
N LEU A 130 -9.46 -2.88 -2.22
CA LEU A 130 -9.16 -2.14 -3.45
C LEU A 130 -8.07 -1.09 -3.24
N VAL A 131 -8.12 -0.33 -2.14
CA VAL A 131 -7.10 0.69 -1.81
C VAL A 131 -5.77 0.08 -1.40
N ASN A 132 -5.79 -1.09 -0.76
CA ASN A 132 -4.60 -1.83 -0.35
C ASN A 132 -4.18 -2.91 -1.37
N ARG A 133 -4.67 -2.86 -2.60
CA ARG A 133 -4.20 -3.80 -3.64
C ARG A 133 -2.69 -3.67 -3.84
N PRO A 134 -1.98 -4.77 -4.17
CA PRO A 134 -0.56 -4.67 -4.45
C PRO A 134 -0.31 -3.72 -5.62
N TYR A 135 0.72 -2.89 -5.48
CA TYR A 135 1.21 -2.06 -6.55
C TYR A 135 2.22 -2.86 -7.38
N ILE A 136 1.95 -3.01 -8.68
CA ILE A 136 2.85 -3.65 -9.63
C ILE A 136 3.24 -2.60 -10.66
N HIS A 137 4.53 -2.27 -10.71
CA HIS A 137 5.02 -1.27 -11.65
C HIS A 137 4.83 -1.76 -13.11
N PRO A 138 4.37 -0.92 -14.06
CA PRO A 138 4.08 -1.34 -15.43
C PRO A 138 5.24 -1.95 -16.22
N LEU A 139 6.48 -1.66 -15.79
CA LEU A 139 7.72 -2.20 -16.38
C LEU A 139 8.21 -3.50 -15.71
N SER A 140 7.40 -4.15 -14.89
CA SER A 140 7.71 -5.45 -14.27
C SER A 140 6.98 -6.59 -14.99
N ASP A 141 7.57 -7.79 -15.02
CA ASP A 141 6.94 -9.02 -15.52
C ASP A 141 6.49 -9.87 -14.33
N VAL A 142 5.28 -9.61 -13.85
CA VAL A 142 4.69 -10.29 -12.68
C VAL A 142 3.56 -11.20 -13.13
N LYS A 143 3.75 -12.51 -12.98
CA LYS A 143 2.75 -13.53 -13.34
C LYS A 143 2.07 -14.14 -12.11
N SER A 144 2.64 -13.97 -10.92
CA SER A 144 2.01 -14.46 -9.69
C SER A 144 0.72 -13.71 -9.39
N LYS A 145 -0.30 -14.46 -8.96
CA LYS A 145 -1.55 -13.93 -8.39
C LYS A 145 -1.54 -13.92 -6.85
N ASN A 146 -0.49 -14.47 -6.24
CA ASN A 146 -0.37 -14.66 -4.80
C ASN A 146 0.52 -13.57 -4.19
N ILE A 147 0.09 -12.31 -4.36
CA ILE A 147 0.80 -11.14 -3.82
C ILE A 147 -0.14 -10.46 -2.82
N GLY A 148 0.31 -10.37 -1.56
CA GLY A 148 -0.45 -9.79 -0.46
C GLY A 148 -0.71 -8.30 -0.63
N GLN A 149 -1.67 -7.81 0.15
CA GLN A 149 -2.07 -6.40 0.17
C GLN A 149 -0.89 -5.49 0.55
N SER A 150 -0.91 -4.25 0.05
CA SER A 150 0.10 -3.21 0.30
C SER A 150 1.51 -3.54 -0.16
N THR A 151 1.73 -4.70 -0.80
CA THR A 151 3.01 -5.08 -1.39
C THR A 151 3.28 -4.25 -2.64
N LYS A 152 4.51 -3.77 -2.76
CA LYS A 152 4.98 -2.99 -3.91
C LYS A 152 6.04 -3.79 -4.67
N VAL A 153 5.81 -3.98 -5.95
CA VAL A 153 6.76 -4.55 -6.90
C VAL A 153 7.18 -3.47 -7.87
N TRP A 154 8.47 -3.14 -7.86
CA TRP A 154 9.05 -2.06 -8.66
C TRP A 154 9.50 -2.54 -10.05
N GLN A 155 9.91 -1.59 -10.90
CA GLN A 155 10.26 -1.82 -12.30
C GLN A 155 11.32 -2.90 -12.51
N PHE A 156 11.26 -3.59 -13.65
CA PHE A 156 12.25 -4.59 -14.07
C PHE A 156 12.40 -5.78 -13.11
N SER A 157 11.42 -6.00 -12.25
CA SER A 157 11.29 -7.23 -11.47
C SER A 157 10.56 -8.29 -12.28
N VAL A 158 10.96 -9.55 -12.10
CA VAL A 158 10.35 -10.72 -12.74
C VAL A 158 9.87 -11.67 -11.64
N VAL A 159 8.58 -11.97 -11.61
CA VAL A 159 7.96 -12.84 -10.58
C VAL A 159 7.16 -13.95 -11.25
N PHE A 160 7.56 -15.20 -10.99
CA PHE A 160 6.98 -16.38 -11.62
C PHE A 160 5.58 -16.72 -11.08
N PRO A 161 4.75 -17.47 -11.83
CA PRO A 161 3.33 -17.67 -11.51
C PRO A 161 3.03 -18.25 -10.13
N ASN A 162 3.90 -19.12 -9.60
CA ASN A 162 3.65 -19.85 -8.36
C ASN A 162 4.30 -19.22 -7.11
N ALA A 163 5.09 -18.15 -7.28
CA ALA A 163 5.69 -17.44 -6.17
C ALA A 163 4.62 -16.93 -5.19
N VAL A 164 4.87 -17.02 -3.88
CA VAL A 164 3.97 -16.48 -2.85
C VAL A 164 4.68 -15.35 -2.13
N ILE A 165 4.07 -14.16 -2.14
CA ILE A 165 4.59 -12.96 -1.49
C ILE A 165 3.52 -12.43 -0.54
N GLY A 166 3.87 -12.26 0.73
CA GLY A 166 2.97 -11.76 1.77
C GLY A 166 2.59 -10.29 1.60
N GLU A 167 2.03 -9.74 2.66
CA GLU A 167 1.54 -8.36 2.73
C GLU A 167 2.65 -7.37 3.06
N ASN A 168 2.46 -6.12 2.66
CA ASN A 168 3.34 -4.99 2.97
C ASN A 168 4.83 -5.24 2.64
N CYS A 169 5.09 -6.00 1.58
CA CYS A 169 6.45 -6.24 1.10
C CYS A 169 6.91 -5.14 0.16
N ASN A 170 8.23 -4.96 0.07
CA ASN A 170 8.85 -4.01 -0.85
C ASN A 170 9.88 -4.74 -1.73
N ILE A 171 9.46 -5.09 -2.94
CA ILE A 171 10.27 -5.81 -3.93
C ILE A 171 10.86 -4.78 -4.90
N CYS A 172 12.09 -4.35 -4.62
CA CYS A 172 12.80 -3.31 -5.37
C CYS A 172 13.12 -3.75 -6.81
N ALA A 173 13.52 -2.78 -7.63
CA ALA A 173 13.77 -3.00 -9.05
C ALA A 173 14.88 -4.02 -9.31
N HIS A 174 14.83 -4.71 -10.46
CA HIS A 174 15.81 -5.73 -10.86
C HIS A 174 15.88 -6.91 -9.88
N THR A 175 14.73 -7.47 -9.53
CA THR A 175 14.66 -8.73 -8.77
C THR A 175 14.11 -9.86 -9.64
N LEU A 176 14.45 -11.10 -9.30
CA LEU A 176 13.90 -12.31 -9.89
C LEU A 176 13.36 -13.17 -8.75
N ILE A 177 12.13 -13.67 -8.88
CA ILE A 177 11.49 -14.54 -7.89
C ILE A 177 10.89 -15.74 -8.62
N GLU A 178 11.42 -16.94 -8.35
CA GLU A 178 11.00 -18.18 -9.01
C GLU A 178 9.74 -18.82 -8.37
N ASN A 179 9.38 -20.02 -8.79
CA ASN A 179 8.09 -20.65 -8.48
C ASN A 179 8.01 -21.19 -7.05
N ASP A 180 9.05 -21.89 -6.60
CA ASP A 180 9.17 -22.45 -5.25
C ASP A 180 9.81 -21.43 -4.30
N VAL A 181 9.22 -20.23 -4.26
CA VAL A 181 9.64 -19.15 -3.35
C VAL A 181 8.45 -18.73 -2.49
N ARG A 182 8.73 -18.59 -1.19
CA ARG A 182 7.80 -18.04 -0.21
C ARG A 182 8.42 -16.86 0.51
N ILE A 183 7.75 -15.71 0.43
CA ILE A 183 8.12 -14.49 1.13
C ILE A 183 6.99 -14.16 2.10
N GLY A 184 7.32 -13.99 3.38
CA GLY A 184 6.40 -13.59 4.44
C GLY A 184 5.92 -12.15 4.30
N ASN A 185 5.43 -11.58 5.41
CA ASN A 185 4.92 -10.21 5.48
C ASN A 185 6.03 -9.22 5.87
N ASN A 186 5.87 -7.95 5.51
CA ASN A 186 6.80 -6.87 5.85
C ASN A 186 8.25 -7.11 5.37
N VAL A 187 8.44 -7.91 4.32
CA VAL A 187 9.78 -8.21 3.80
C VAL A 187 10.24 -7.12 2.85
N THR A 188 11.49 -6.70 2.98
CA THR A 188 12.14 -5.84 1.98
C THR A 188 13.19 -6.61 1.21
N VAL A 189 13.05 -6.64 -0.11
CA VAL A 189 14.05 -7.17 -1.04
C VAL A 189 14.61 -6.02 -1.86
N LYS A 190 15.87 -5.66 -1.65
CA LYS A 190 16.54 -4.58 -2.38
C LYS A 190 16.93 -5.01 -3.80
N SER A 191 17.34 -4.04 -4.61
CA SER A 191 17.64 -4.25 -6.03
C SER A 191 18.78 -5.24 -6.28
N GLY A 192 18.73 -5.93 -7.41
CA GLY A 192 19.76 -6.87 -7.85
C GLY A 192 19.75 -8.21 -7.11
N VAL A 193 18.65 -8.54 -6.43
CA VAL A 193 18.50 -9.79 -5.67
C VAL A 193 17.69 -10.80 -6.48
N TYR A 194 18.23 -12.00 -6.62
CA TYR A 194 17.56 -13.12 -7.28
C TYR A 194 17.26 -14.20 -6.25
N ILE A 195 15.98 -14.56 -6.14
CA ILE A 195 15.46 -15.54 -5.19
C ILE A 195 15.02 -16.76 -5.99
N TRP A 196 15.86 -17.79 -5.93
CA TRP A 196 15.70 -19.05 -6.65
C TRP A 196 14.73 -20.01 -5.94
N ASP A 197 14.29 -21.02 -6.66
CA ASP A 197 13.51 -22.14 -6.14
C ASP A 197 14.16 -22.76 -4.89
N GLY A 198 13.34 -23.03 -3.87
CA GLY A 198 13.73 -23.61 -2.59
C GLY A 198 14.01 -22.58 -1.48
N ILE A 199 13.89 -21.29 -1.77
CA ILE A 199 14.17 -20.22 -0.80
C ILE A 199 12.89 -19.75 -0.10
N THR A 200 12.96 -19.65 1.22
CA THR A 200 11.91 -19.06 2.05
C THR A 200 12.46 -17.87 2.84
N LEU A 201 11.80 -16.73 2.74
CA LEU A 201 12.02 -15.56 3.58
C LEU A 201 10.82 -15.44 4.53
N GLU A 202 11.05 -15.49 5.83
CA GLU A 202 10.00 -15.29 6.83
C GLU A 202 9.65 -13.81 7.01
N ASP A 203 8.73 -13.51 7.93
CA ASP A 203 8.25 -12.15 8.16
C ASP A 203 9.36 -11.19 8.62
N ASN A 204 9.24 -9.91 8.25
CA ASN A 204 10.14 -8.83 8.67
C ASN A 204 11.61 -9.02 8.25
N VAL A 205 11.89 -9.89 7.28
CA VAL A 205 13.23 -10.09 6.73
C VAL A 205 13.66 -8.87 5.91
N PHE A 206 14.94 -8.50 6.04
CA PHE A 206 15.56 -7.49 5.18
C PHE A 206 16.67 -8.11 4.34
N ILE A 207 16.54 -8.02 3.01
CA ILE A 207 17.57 -8.44 2.06
C ILE A 207 18.20 -7.21 1.41
N GLY A 208 19.46 -6.96 1.74
CA GLY A 208 20.26 -5.86 1.21
C GLY A 208 20.49 -5.93 -0.30
N PRO A 209 20.92 -4.82 -0.93
CA PRO A 209 21.11 -4.78 -2.37
C PRO A 209 22.19 -5.76 -2.81
N CYS A 210 21.97 -6.40 -3.96
CA CYS A 210 22.89 -7.37 -4.56
C CYS A 210 23.23 -8.58 -3.67
N VAL A 211 22.42 -8.91 -2.65
CA VAL A 211 22.54 -10.19 -1.95
C VAL A 211 22.37 -11.33 -2.96
N THR A 212 23.34 -12.23 -2.97
CA THR A 212 23.36 -13.38 -3.88
C THR A 212 22.92 -14.62 -3.12
N PHE A 213 21.74 -15.14 -3.46
CA PHE A 213 21.36 -16.48 -3.08
C PHE A 213 21.90 -17.49 -4.09
N THR A 214 22.12 -18.72 -3.62
CA THR A 214 22.42 -19.87 -4.47
C THR A 214 21.56 -21.05 -4.02
N ASN A 215 21.24 -21.96 -4.95
CA ASN A 215 20.39 -23.12 -4.69
C ASN A 215 21.00 -24.44 -5.18
N ASP A 216 22.18 -24.46 -5.77
CA ASP A 216 22.87 -25.70 -6.17
C ASP A 216 24.22 -25.82 -5.47
N LYS A 217 24.43 -26.95 -4.75
CA LYS A 217 25.68 -27.23 -4.04
C LYS A 217 26.83 -27.60 -4.97
N LYS A 218 26.53 -28.08 -6.18
CA LYS A 218 27.50 -28.56 -7.17
C LYS A 218 27.06 -28.14 -8.59
N PRO A 219 26.92 -26.83 -8.85
CA PRO A 219 26.38 -26.35 -10.11
C PRO A 219 27.24 -26.79 -11.29
N ARG A 220 26.59 -27.42 -12.27
CA ARG A 220 27.19 -27.79 -13.56
C ARG A 220 26.20 -27.52 -14.69
N SER A 221 26.69 -27.04 -15.83
CA SER A 221 25.83 -26.71 -16.96
C SER A 221 25.00 -27.92 -17.40
N LYS A 222 23.67 -27.74 -17.51
CA LYS A 222 22.69 -28.77 -17.89
C LYS A 222 22.66 -29.98 -16.95
N GLN A 223 23.18 -29.85 -15.73
CA GLN A 223 23.08 -30.85 -14.68
C GLN A 223 22.38 -30.19 -13.51
N TYR A 224 21.22 -30.75 -13.15
CA TYR A 224 20.37 -30.21 -12.10
C TYR A 224 20.21 -31.28 -11.03
N PRO A 225 20.13 -30.90 -9.74
CA PRO A 225 19.78 -31.84 -8.69
C PRO A 225 18.33 -32.29 -8.86
N ASP A 226 17.99 -33.50 -8.39
CA ASP A 226 16.59 -33.95 -8.34
C ASP A 226 15.71 -33.02 -7.49
N LYS A 227 16.32 -32.36 -6.50
CA LYS A 227 15.68 -31.37 -5.64
C LYS A 227 16.68 -30.32 -5.16
N PHE A 228 16.32 -29.05 -5.29
CA PHE A 228 17.12 -27.96 -4.72
C PHE A 228 17.07 -27.98 -3.18
N PRO A 229 18.20 -27.73 -2.48
CA PRO A 229 18.24 -27.57 -1.04
C PRO A 229 17.39 -26.37 -0.60
N LYS A 230 16.81 -26.48 0.60
CA LYS A 230 16.01 -25.39 1.16
C LYS A 230 16.87 -24.40 1.93
N THR A 231 16.82 -23.14 1.53
CA THR A 231 17.45 -22.03 2.28
C THR A 231 16.35 -21.24 2.98
N ILE A 232 16.48 -21.05 4.29
CA ILE A 232 15.46 -20.38 5.11
C ILE A 232 16.10 -19.16 5.77
N ILE A 233 15.51 -18.00 5.55
CA ILE A 233 15.88 -16.76 6.23
C ILE A 233 14.80 -16.49 7.28
N GLY A 234 15.17 -16.69 8.54
CA GLY A 234 14.29 -16.61 9.69
C GLY A 234 13.77 -15.20 9.94
N LYS A 235 12.65 -15.13 10.65
CA LYS A 235 11.92 -13.89 10.93
C LYS A 235 12.85 -12.78 11.44
N GLY A 236 12.68 -11.55 10.94
CA GLY A 236 13.47 -10.39 11.38
C GLY A 236 14.97 -10.43 11.01
N ALA A 237 15.47 -11.49 10.37
CA ALA A 237 16.86 -11.56 9.97
C ALA A 237 17.18 -10.50 8.90
N SER A 238 18.40 -9.95 8.98
CA SER A 238 18.88 -8.91 8.07
C SER A 238 20.15 -9.36 7.37
N ILE A 239 20.12 -9.34 6.04
CA ILE A 239 21.27 -9.69 5.20
C ILE A 239 21.84 -8.41 4.58
N GLY A 240 23.07 -8.08 4.95
CA GLY A 240 23.79 -6.91 4.46
C GLY A 240 24.06 -6.96 2.96
N ALA A 241 24.26 -5.79 2.37
CA ALA A 241 24.50 -5.62 0.94
C ALA A 241 25.61 -6.56 0.42
N ASN A 242 25.41 -7.13 -0.77
CA ASN A 242 26.39 -7.95 -1.47
C ASN A 242 26.88 -9.21 -0.71
N ALA A 243 26.15 -9.66 0.31
CA ALA A 243 26.44 -10.94 0.95
C ALA A 243 26.04 -12.12 0.03
N THR A 244 26.73 -13.24 0.16
CA THR A 244 26.43 -14.48 -0.57
C THR A 244 25.99 -15.57 0.40
N ILE A 245 24.85 -16.20 0.12
CA ILE A 245 24.29 -17.29 0.92
C ILE A 245 24.42 -18.60 0.13
N LEU A 246 25.21 -19.54 0.66
CA LEU A 246 25.35 -20.87 0.06
C LEU A 246 24.05 -21.70 0.20
N PRO A 247 23.86 -22.74 -0.63
CA PRO A 247 22.60 -23.47 -0.70
C PRO A 247 22.34 -24.33 0.54
N GLY A 248 21.09 -24.33 0.99
CA GLY A 248 20.63 -25.24 2.04
C GLY A 248 20.96 -24.77 3.45
N ILE A 249 21.08 -23.45 3.64
CA ILE A 249 21.47 -22.81 4.90
C ILE A 249 20.24 -22.20 5.57
N THR A 250 20.20 -22.30 6.90
CA THR A 250 19.25 -21.57 7.75
C THR A 250 19.94 -20.38 8.40
N ILE A 251 19.38 -19.19 8.20
CA ILE A 251 19.74 -17.98 8.94
C ILE A 251 18.67 -17.78 10.02
N GLY A 252 19.06 -17.85 11.29
CA GLY A 252 18.13 -17.81 12.41
C GLY A 252 17.43 -16.45 12.58
N GLU A 253 16.36 -16.45 13.37
CA GLU A 253 15.58 -15.26 13.72
C GLU A 253 16.48 -14.11 14.19
N ASN A 254 16.19 -12.90 13.70
CA ASN A 254 16.93 -11.65 14.01
C ASN A 254 18.45 -11.72 13.76
N ALA A 255 18.98 -12.74 13.08
CA ALA A 255 20.40 -12.78 12.78
C ALA A 255 20.79 -11.65 11.81
N LEU A 256 22.02 -11.16 11.96
CA LEU A 256 22.58 -10.09 11.14
C LEU A 256 23.78 -10.62 10.35
N VAL A 257 23.63 -10.73 9.04
CA VAL A 257 24.74 -11.03 8.13
C VAL A 257 25.35 -9.72 7.66
N GLY A 258 26.63 -9.50 7.94
CA GLY A 258 27.33 -8.30 7.49
C GLY A 258 27.43 -8.19 5.97
N ALA A 259 27.58 -6.97 5.48
CA ALA A 259 27.77 -6.71 4.06
C ALA A 259 29.00 -7.46 3.50
N GLY A 260 28.87 -8.03 2.31
CA GLY A 260 29.92 -8.78 1.63
C GLY A 260 30.28 -10.14 2.26
N ALA A 261 29.57 -10.59 3.30
CA ALA A 261 29.86 -11.87 3.94
C ALA A 261 29.50 -13.06 3.03
N VAL A 262 30.28 -14.15 3.12
CA VAL A 262 29.98 -15.41 2.42
C VAL A 262 29.55 -16.45 3.45
N VAL A 263 28.25 -16.67 3.56
CA VAL A 263 27.67 -17.57 4.56
C VAL A 263 27.74 -19.00 4.05
N THR A 264 28.50 -19.82 4.77
CA THR A 264 28.80 -21.22 4.38
C THR A 264 28.21 -22.26 5.32
N LYS A 265 27.60 -21.83 6.42
CA LYS A 265 26.99 -22.65 7.47
C LYS A 265 25.78 -21.93 8.05
N ASP A 266 24.92 -22.68 8.73
CA ASP A 266 23.78 -22.12 9.47
C ASP A 266 24.24 -21.04 10.46
N VAL A 267 23.41 -20.00 10.58
CA VAL A 267 23.64 -18.86 11.46
C VAL A 267 22.63 -18.94 12.60
N PRO A 268 23.05 -19.02 13.87
CA PRO A 268 22.12 -19.05 15.00
C PRO A 268 21.26 -17.78 15.08
N ALA A 269 20.12 -17.87 15.75
CA ALA A 269 19.28 -16.71 16.04
C ALA A 269 20.07 -15.62 16.79
N ASN A 270 19.77 -14.36 16.49
CA ASN A 270 20.42 -13.15 17.01
C ASN A 270 21.94 -13.06 16.73
N ALA A 271 22.54 -14.01 16.01
CA ALA A 271 23.98 -13.98 15.75
C ALA A 271 24.33 -12.90 14.72
N ILE A 272 25.47 -12.25 14.92
CA ILE A 272 26.07 -11.32 13.97
C ILE A 272 27.24 -12.06 13.30
N VAL A 273 27.17 -12.25 11.98
CA VAL A 273 28.22 -12.94 11.21
C VAL A 273 28.83 -12.03 10.15
N ILE A 274 30.16 -12.05 10.00
CA ILE A 274 30.87 -11.31 8.94
C ILE A 274 32.01 -12.14 8.35
N GLY A 275 32.48 -11.74 7.16
CA GLY A 275 33.69 -12.28 6.53
C GLY A 275 33.43 -13.32 5.44
N ASN A 276 34.52 -13.82 4.85
CA ASN A 276 34.51 -14.87 3.83
C ASN A 276 35.58 -15.93 4.18
N PRO A 277 35.18 -17.10 4.73
CA PRO A 277 33.82 -17.47 5.11
C PRO A 277 33.30 -16.66 6.30
N ALA A 278 31.98 -16.51 6.40
CA ALA A 278 31.35 -15.79 7.49
C ALA A 278 31.58 -16.51 8.83
N SER A 279 31.89 -15.73 9.86
CA SER A 279 32.12 -16.20 11.23
C SER A 279 31.36 -15.31 12.22
N ILE A 280 30.89 -15.91 13.31
CA ILE A 280 30.19 -15.19 14.39
C ILE A 280 31.16 -14.17 15.02
N LYS A 281 30.71 -12.93 15.15
CA LYS A 281 31.41 -11.85 15.85
C LYS A 281 30.74 -11.40 17.13
N GLY A 282 29.48 -11.75 17.30
CA GLY A 282 28.70 -11.40 18.48
C GLY A 282 27.25 -11.80 18.29
N PHE A 283 26.41 -11.35 19.21
CA PHE A 283 24.97 -11.50 19.18
C PHE A 283 24.33 -10.14 19.43
N ILE A 284 23.16 -9.91 18.86
CA ILE A 284 22.35 -8.73 19.14
C ILE A 284 21.88 -8.82 20.60
N SER A 285 22.15 -7.78 21.39
CA SER A 285 21.54 -7.61 22.72
C SER A 285 20.13 -7.03 22.56
N ASN A 286 19.17 -7.61 23.27
CA ASN A 286 17.86 -6.99 23.44
C ASN A 286 17.99 -5.93 24.54
N ASP A 287 18.47 -4.75 24.19
CA ASP A 287 18.42 -3.55 25.04
C ASP A 287 17.21 -2.68 24.66
#